data_AF-A0A349MQD1-F1
#
_entry.id   AF-A0A349MQD1-F1
#
_cell.length_a   1.000
_cell.length_b   1.000
_cell.length_c   1.000
_cell.angle_alpha   90.00
_cell.angle_beta   90.00
_cell.angle_gamma   90.00
#
_symmetry.space_group_name_H-M   'P 1'
#
loop_
_entity.id
_entity.type
_entity.pdbx_description
1 polymer ?
#
loop_
_entity_poly.entity_id
_entity_poly.type
_entity_poly.pdbx_seq_one_letter_code
_entity_poly.pdbx_strand_id
1 'polypeptide(L)'
;EEERRLMYVAMTRAMRRLYLSHSQMRMLHGQTRYNIESRFIDEIPEELLKKINDAKSVATTATQRTLSPSMTKQKGQGGFRVGQQVQHSKFGVGVIVQIEGQGADARLQVNFRDSGLKWLALEYAKLVRV
;
A
#
# COMPACT_ATOMS: atom_id res chain seq x y z
N GLU A 1 7.27 17.27 12.66
CA GLU A 1 6.26 18.30 13.03
C GLU A 1 5.98 19.28 11.88
N GLU A 2 6.99 19.68 11.11
CA GLU A 2 6.83 20.58 9.96
C GLU A 2 5.90 20.03 8.87
N GLU A 3 6.00 18.74 8.53
CA GLU A 3 5.10 18.08 7.56
C GLU A 3 3.62 18.16 7.97
N ARG A 4 3.33 18.13 9.27
CA ARG A 4 1.98 18.29 9.82
C ARG A 4 1.46 19.70 9.57
N ARG A 5 2.30 20.73 9.75
CA ARG A 5 1.95 22.13 9.45
C ARG A 5 1.67 22.30 7.96
N LEU A 6 2.47 21.69 7.09
CA LEU A 6 2.24 21.71 5.65
C LEU A 6 0.89 21.08 5.27
N MET A 7 0.58 19.91 5.83
CA MET A 7 -0.71 19.25 5.61
C MET A 7 -1.88 20.12 6.09
N TYR A 8 -1.79 20.68 7.31
CA TYR A 8 -2.82 21.55 7.87
C TYR A 8 -3.08 22.79 6.99
N VAL A 9 -2.02 23.48 6.55
CA VAL A 9 -2.15 24.62 5.65
C VAL A 9 -2.79 24.19 4.34
N ALA A 10 -2.35 23.08 3.73
CA ALA A 10 -2.93 22.59 2.48
C ALA A 10 -4.43 22.25 2.62
N MET A 11 -4.83 21.58 3.71
CA MET A 11 -6.24 21.25 3.97
C MET A 11 -7.10 22.51 4.11
N THR A 12 -6.62 23.51 4.86
CA THR A 12 -7.36 24.76 5.11
C THR A 12 -7.41 25.70 3.90
N ARG A 13 -6.66 25.43 2.82
CA ARG A 13 -6.83 26.16 1.54
C ARG A 13 -8.10 25.78 0.80
N ALA A 14 -8.65 24.60 1.03
CA ALA A 14 -9.86 24.15 0.34
C ALA A 14 -11.10 24.85 0.90
N MET A 15 -11.78 25.67 0.09
CA MET A 15 -12.99 26.39 0.53
C MET A 15 -14.27 25.53 0.49
N ARG A 16 -14.36 24.57 -0.45
CA ARG A 16 -15.60 23.80 -0.69
C ARG A 16 -15.40 22.29 -0.60
N ARG A 17 -14.44 21.75 -1.35
CA ARG A 17 -14.19 20.31 -1.44
C ARG A 17 -12.68 20.07 -1.40
N LEU A 18 -12.26 19.16 -0.53
CA LEU A 18 -10.90 18.66 -0.46
C LEU A 18 -10.90 17.23 -1.02
N TYR A 19 -10.04 16.97 -2.01
CA TYR A 19 -9.77 15.62 -2.48
C TYR A 19 -8.36 15.26 -2.11
N LEU A 20 -8.21 14.11 -1.45
CA LEU A 20 -6.92 13.51 -1.15
C LEU A 20 -6.76 12.32 -2.08
N SER A 21 -5.60 12.23 -2.73
CA SER A 21 -5.23 11.10 -3.56
C SER A 21 -3.86 10.59 -3.16
N HIS A 22 -3.73 9.27 -3.15
CA HIS A 22 -2.46 8.58 -2.94
C HIS A 22 -2.19 7.67 -4.14
N SER A 23 -0.92 7.45 -4.43
CA SER A 23 -0.48 6.49 -5.44
C SER A 23 0.51 5.53 -4.81
N GLN A 24 0.18 4.24 -4.86
CA GLN A 24 1.03 3.17 -4.36
C GLN A 24 2.38 3.10 -5.08
N MET A 25 2.42 3.48 -6.37
CA MET A 25 3.63 3.51 -7.18
C MET A 25 3.71 4.80 -7.99
N ARG A 26 4.88 5.42 -8.08
CA ARG A 26 5.13 6.57 -8.95
C ARG A 26 6.56 6.55 -9.46
N MET A 27 6.75 6.87 -10.74
CA MET A 27 8.08 7.17 -11.28
C MET A 27 8.46 8.60 -10.90
N LEU A 28 9.55 8.75 -10.16
CA LEU A 28 10.08 10.03 -9.72
C LEU A 28 11.58 10.08 -10.04
N HIS A 29 12.02 11.11 -10.76
CA HIS A 29 13.42 11.27 -11.19
C HIS A 29 13.99 10.01 -11.89
N GLY A 30 13.19 9.36 -12.76
CA GLY A 30 13.57 8.16 -13.49
C GLY A 30 13.57 6.86 -12.69
N GLN A 31 13.24 6.90 -11.39
CA GLN A 31 13.12 5.70 -10.54
C GLN A 31 11.68 5.46 -10.14
N THR A 32 11.21 4.23 -10.31
CA THR A 32 9.90 3.79 -9.79
C THR A 32 10.00 3.61 -8.29
N ARG A 33 9.25 4.40 -7.53
CA ARG A 33 9.18 4.32 -6.07
C ARG A 33 7.80 3.85 -5.63
N TYR A 34 7.79 2.91 -4.68
CA TYR A 34 6.58 2.54 -3.96
C TYR A 34 6.39 3.48 -2.79
N ASN A 35 5.25 4.18 -2.77
CA ASN A 35 4.95 5.15 -1.72
C ASN A 35 3.96 4.51 -0.74
N ILE A 36 4.32 4.57 0.54
CA ILE A 36 3.41 4.23 1.62
C ILE A 36 2.36 5.35 1.73
N GLU A 37 1.15 5.00 2.13
CA GLU A 37 0.12 5.99 2.42
C GLU A 37 0.56 6.94 3.54
N SER A 38 0.22 8.22 3.39
CA SER A 38 0.58 9.25 4.36
C SER A 38 -0.09 8.96 5.70
N ARG A 39 0.69 9.00 6.78
CA ARG A 39 0.17 8.86 8.16
C ARG A 39 -0.96 9.85 8.48
N PHE A 40 -0.96 11.02 7.84
CA PHE A 40 -1.99 12.05 8.04
C PHE A 40 -3.36 11.63 7.52
N ILE A 41 -3.45 10.64 6.63
CA ILE A 41 -4.74 10.12 6.16
C ILE A 41 -5.41 9.30 7.27
N ASP A 42 -4.63 8.47 7.98
CA ASP A 42 -5.11 7.65 9.11
C ASP A 42 -5.54 8.49 10.33
N GLU A 43 -5.02 9.71 10.46
CA GLU A 43 -5.36 10.63 11.55
C GLU A 43 -6.67 11.39 11.33
N ILE A 44 -7.21 11.40 10.10
CA ILE A 44 -8.49 12.06 9.81
C ILE A 44 -9.62 11.12 10.24
N PRO A 45 -10.58 11.57 11.08
CA PRO A 45 -11.72 10.75 11.47
C PRO A 45 -12.47 10.18 10.27
N GLU A 46 -12.73 8.87 10.27
CA GLU A 46 -13.36 8.17 9.15
C GLU A 46 -14.75 8.73 8.81
N GLU A 47 -15.46 9.28 9.80
CA GLU A 47 -16.77 9.93 9.64
C GLU A 47 -16.73 11.14 8.70
N LEU A 48 -15.57 11.79 8.58
CA LEU A 48 -15.35 12.96 7.71
C LEU A 48 -14.83 12.57 6.32
N LEU A 49 -14.50 11.30 6.10
CA LEU A 49 -13.92 10.80 4.86
C LEU A 49 -14.96 10.07 4.01
N LYS A 50 -14.97 10.37 2.71
CA LYS A 50 -15.69 9.59 1.71
C LYS A 50 -14.71 8.90 0.78
N LYS A 51 -14.57 7.58 0.89
CA LYS A 51 -13.71 6.77 0.01
C LYS A 51 -14.36 6.64 -1.37
N ILE A 52 -13.70 7.17 -2.40
CA ILE A 52 -14.22 7.22 -3.78
C ILE A 52 -13.84 5.96 -4.58
N ASN A 53 -12.72 5.32 -4.24
CA ASN A 53 -12.16 4.19 -4.98
C ASN A 53 -12.41 2.82 -4.33
N ASP A 54 -13.24 2.75 -3.30
CA ASP A 54 -13.69 1.46 -2.78
C ASP A 54 -14.59 0.83 -3.84
N ALA A 55 -14.01 -0.04 -4.68
CA ALA A 55 -14.68 -0.89 -5.65
C ALA A 55 -15.64 -1.92 -5.00
N LYS A 56 -16.08 -1.67 -3.77
CA LYS A 56 -17.14 -2.37 -3.06
C LYS A 56 -18.52 -1.70 -3.22
N SER A 57 -18.63 -0.60 -3.98
CA SER A 57 -19.89 0.13 -4.15
C SER A 57 -20.39 0.18 -5.60
N VAL A 58 -20.32 -0.95 -6.33
CA VAL A 58 -21.23 -1.23 -7.47
C VAL A 58 -21.54 -2.73 -7.47
N ALA A 59 -22.13 -3.22 -6.38
CA ALA A 59 -22.80 -4.52 -6.36
C ALA A 59 -24.31 -4.28 -6.47
N THR A 60 -24.76 -3.87 -7.64
CA THR A 60 -26.18 -3.86 -7.98
C THR A 60 -26.34 -4.47 -9.37
N THR A 61 -26.72 -5.74 -9.36
CA THR A 61 -27.50 -6.45 -10.38
C THR A 61 -27.01 -6.39 -11.83
N ALA A 62 -26.30 -7.42 -12.28
CA ALA A 62 -26.63 -8.15 -13.53
C ALA A 62 -25.61 -9.25 -13.85
N THR A 63 -26.16 -10.47 -13.96
CA THR A 63 -25.79 -11.54 -14.91
C THR A 63 -24.40 -12.16 -14.81
N GLN A 64 -24.42 -13.43 -14.42
CA GLN A 64 -23.38 -14.44 -14.60
C GLN A 64 -22.71 -14.30 -15.97
N ARG A 65 -21.46 -13.81 -15.96
CA ARG A 65 -20.59 -13.90 -17.12
C ARG A 65 -19.34 -14.63 -16.67
N THR A 66 -19.28 -15.90 -17.03
CA THR A 66 -18.08 -16.75 -16.99
C THR A 66 -17.03 -16.15 -17.92
N LEU A 67 -16.24 -15.23 -17.38
CA LEU A 67 -15.04 -14.71 -18.01
C LEU A 67 -13.95 -14.79 -16.96
N SER A 68 -13.28 -15.94 -16.93
CA SER A 68 -12.02 -16.11 -16.21
C SER A 68 -11.06 -15.01 -16.66
N PRO A 69 -10.72 -14.02 -15.81
CA PRO A 69 -9.58 -13.19 -16.11
C PRO A 69 -8.38 -14.06 -15.77
N SER A 70 -7.76 -14.64 -16.80
CA SER A 70 -6.34 -15.02 -16.73
C SER A 70 -5.50 -13.73 -16.67
N MET A 71 -5.72 -12.93 -15.62
CA MET A 71 -4.71 -12.05 -15.09
C MET A 71 -3.64 -12.99 -14.56
N THR A 72 -2.54 -13.12 -15.30
CA THR A 72 -1.33 -13.81 -14.89
C THR A 72 -1.03 -13.41 -13.46
N LYS A 73 -1.50 -14.21 -12.50
CA LYS A 73 -1.09 -14.14 -11.11
C LYS A 73 0.38 -14.54 -11.16
N GLN A 74 1.27 -13.57 -11.36
CA GLN A 74 2.61 -13.65 -10.81
C GLN A 74 2.42 -13.82 -9.31
N LYS A 75 2.17 -15.06 -8.89
CA LYS A 75 2.34 -15.52 -7.53
C LYS A 75 3.81 -15.29 -7.27
N GLY A 76 4.14 -14.15 -6.66
CA GLY A 76 5.47 -13.99 -6.11
C GLY A 76 5.69 -15.09 -5.07
N GLN A 77 6.94 -15.47 -4.89
CA GLN A 77 7.33 -16.56 -4.02
C GLN A 77 6.79 -16.35 -2.60
N GLY A 78 6.39 -17.44 -1.94
CA GLY A 78 5.72 -17.38 -0.63
C GLY A 78 4.31 -16.78 -0.65
N GLY A 79 3.73 -16.55 -1.84
CA GLY A 79 2.42 -15.93 -1.97
C GLY A 79 2.40 -14.43 -1.69
N PHE A 80 3.56 -13.79 -1.59
CA PHE A 80 3.69 -12.34 -1.48
C PHE A 80 3.97 -11.72 -2.84
N ARG A 81 3.58 -10.46 -3.04
CA ARG A 81 3.79 -9.73 -4.30
C ARG A 81 4.46 -8.39 -4.02
N VAL A 82 5.29 -7.91 -4.95
CA VAL A 82 5.80 -6.54 -4.88
C VAL A 82 4.63 -5.55 -4.90
N GLY A 83 4.73 -4.50 -4.11
CA GLY A 83 3.68 -3.52 -3.85
C GLY A 83 2.70 -3.95 -2.76
N GLN A 84 2.70 -5.20 -2.30
CA GLN A 84 1.77 -5.66 -1.28
C GLN A 84 2.08 -5.06 0.10
N GLN A 85 1.03 -4.66 0.83
CA GLN A 85 1.14 -4.25 2.22
C GLN A 85 1.26 -5.47 3.15
N VAL A 86 2.18 -5.39 4.08
CA VAL A 86 2.48 -6.44 5.06
C VAL A 86 2.71 -5.84 6.43
N GLN A 87 2.43 -6.62 7.47
CA GLN A 87 2.70 -6.27 8.86
C GLN A 87 3.74 -7.23 9.46
N HIS A 88 4.72 -6.66 10.14
CA HIS A 88 5.72 -7.37 10.91
C HIS A 88 5.59 -7.01 12.39
N SER A 89 5.71 -7.99 13.29
CA SER A 89 5.58 -7.77 14.74
C SER A 89 6.57 -6.74 15.29
N LYS A 90 7.81 -6.72 14.79
CA LYS A 90 8.87 -5.79 15.23
C LYS A 90 8.88 -4.44 14.51
N PHE A 91 8.51 -4.41 13.23
CA PHE A 91 8.74 -3.25 12.36
C PHE A 91 7.44 -2.55 11.94
N GLY A 92 6.30 -3.09 12.35
CA GLY A 92 4.99 -2.55 12.03
C GLY A 92 4.60 -2.81 10.58
N VAL A 93 3.83 -1.87 10.02
CA VAL A 93 3.27 -1.97 8.67
C VAL A 93 4.27 -1.47 7.63
N GLY A 94 4.39 -2.18 6.52
CA GLY A 94 5.26 -1.84 5.42
C GLY A 94 4.75 -2.34 4.07
N VAL A 95 5.45 -1.96 3.00
CA VAL A 95 5.13 -2.37 1.62
C VAL A 95 6.33 -3.11 1.04
N ILE A 96 6.08 -4.27 0.42
CA ILE A 96 7.12 -5.02 -0.27
C ILE A 96 7.58 -4.23 -1.50
N VAL A 97 8.85 -3.86 -1.54
CA VAL A 97 9.47 -3.11 -2.64
C VAL A 97 10.13 -4.04 -3.65
N GLN A 98 10.70 -5.14 -3.16
CA GLN A 98 11.43 -6.10 -3.99
C GLN A 98 11.35 -7.50 -3.38
N ILE A 99 11.41 -8.52 -4.24
CA ILE A 99 11.55 -9.93 -3.88
C ILE A 99 12.77 -10.46 -4.62
N GLU A 100 13.69 -11.08 -3.89
CA GLU A 100 14.94 -11.65 -4.42
C GLU A 100 15.09 -13.11 -3.96
N GLY A 101 15.76 -13.95 -4.76
CA GLY A 101 15.99 -15.36 -4.45
C GLY A 101 14.83 -16.27 -4.87
N GLN A 102 14.93 -17.56 -4.53
CA GLN A 102 13.87 -18.57 -4.68
C GLN A 102 13.79 -19.50 -3.47
N GLY A 103 12.58 -19.96 -3.12
CA GLY A 103 12.39 -20.98 -2.08
C GLY A 103 12.73 -20.49 -0.68
N ALA A 104 13.54 -21.27 0.05
CA ALA A 104 13.96 -20.99 1.43
C ALA A 104 14.90 -19.76 1.53
N ASP A 105 15.72 -19.53 0.51
CA ASP A 105 16.65 -18.39 0.46
C ASP A 105 16.00 -17.09 -0.03
N ALA A 106 14.69 -17.10 -0.28
CA ALA A 106 13.98 -15.91 -0.72
C ALA A 106 14.03 -14.81 0.34
N ARG A 107 14.29 -13.58 -0.10
CA ARG A 107 14.35 -12.39 0.75
C ARG A 107 13.39 -11.32 0.20
N LEU A 108 12.67 -10.68 1.10
CA LEU A 108 11.77 -9.58 0.82
C LEU A 108 12.44 -8.29 1.28
N GLN A 109 12.53 -7.31 0.38
CA GLN A 109 12.81 -5.95 0.77
C GLN A 109 11.49 -5.26 1.07
N VAL A 110 11.29 -4.87 2.33
CA VAL A 110 10.06 -4.23 2.80
C VAL A 110 10.40 -2.83 3.27
N ASN A 111 9.66 -1.84 2.80
CA ASN A 111 9.75 -0.48 3.32
C ASN A 111 8.71 -0.31 4.43
N PHE A 112 9.17 -0.27 5.68
CA PHE A 112 8.33 -0.09 6.87
C PHE A 112 8.13 1.39 7.20
N ARG A 113 6.92 1.75 7.64
CA ARG A 113 6.55 3.14 7.95
C ARG A 113 7.48 3.79 8.98
N ASP A 114 7.85 3.05 10.02
CA ASP A 114 8.65 3.58 11.15
C ASP A 114 10.11 3.10 11.13
N SER A 115 10.43 2.07 10.35
CA SER A 115 11.76 1.43 10.32
C SER A 115 12.50 1.53 8.98
N GLY A 116 11.86 2.08 7.95
CA GLY A 116 12.43 2.22 6.60
C GLY A 116 12.62 0.88 5.87
N LEU A 117 13.50 0.88 4.87
CA LEU A 117 13.81 -0.30 4.05
C LEU A 117 14.56 -1.36 4.88
N LYS A 118 14.02 -2.58 4.92
CA LYS A 118 14.62 -3.75 5.58
C LYS A 118 14.56 -4.97 4.67
N TRP A 119 15.63 -5.75 4.70
CA TRP A 119 15.67 -7.08 4.11
C TRP A 119 15.21 -8.11 5.14
N LEU A 120 14.25 -8.95 4.76
CA LEU A 120 13.72 -10.01 5.59
C LEU A 120 13.74 -11.33 4.82
N ALA A 121 14.34 -12.37 5.41
CA ALA A 121 14.27 -13.72 4.85
C ALA A 121 12.83 -14.23 4.94
N LEU A 122 12.25 -14.64 3.81
CA LEU A 122 10.84 -15.02 3.67
C LEU A 122 10.42 -16.09 4.70
N GLU A 123 11.28 -17.07 4.93
CA GLU A 123 11.05 -18.18 5.88
C GLU A 123 10.92 -17.70 7.33
N TYR A 124 11.68 -16.69 7.73
CA TYR A 124 11.77 -16.21 9.11
C TYR A 124 10.95 -14.94 9.37
N ALA A 125 10.55 -14.22 8.33
CA ALA A 125 9.93 -12.91 8.43
C ALA A 125 8.55 -12.92 9.13
N LYS A 126 7.84 -14.07 9.13
CA LYS A 126 6.50 -14.21 9.75
C LYS A 126 5.56 -13.02 9.44
N LEU A 127 5.57 -12.56 8.19
CA LEU A 127 4.79 -11.41 7.75
C LEU A 127 3.31 -11.77 7.63
N VAL A 128 2.46 -10.89 8.14
CA VAL A 128 1.00 -10.98 7.99
C VAL A 128 0.57 -10.06 6.85
N ARG A 129 -0.36 -10.52 6.03
CA ARG A 129 -0.97 -9.68 4.99
C ARG A 129 -1.99 -8.76 5.65
N VAL A 130 -1.90 -7.47 5.38
CA VAL A 130 -2.86 -6.46 5.82
C VAL A 130 -3.99 -6.37 4.80
#